data_AF-A0A2H9MVB4-F1
#
_entry.id   AF-A0A2H9MVB4-F1
#
_cell.length_a   1.000
_cell.length_b   1.000
_cell.length_c   1.000
_cell.angle_alpha   90.00
_cell.angle_beta   90.00
_cell.angle_gamma   90.00
#
_symmetry.space_group_name_H-M   'P 1'
#
loop_
_entity.id
_entity.type
_entity.pdbx_description
1 polymer ?
#
loop_
_entity_poly.entity_id
_entity_poly.type
_entity_poly.pdbx_seq_one_letter_code
_entity_poly.pdbx_strand_id
1 'polypeptide(L)'
;LYKDNAKNCLFSSLLCCEKTKEGINTSNAFSSCWQICASYFLADAIYSLNMSAPNPTHMLDVMRKFKKNQINEHISIVTQTVGIERATPPLLERMLKSTIGFSDLIEHNNHSKVIEQKFDYFIKNSMLSDCYFYLGYVNRDNFEKIKDNIDHQPDLIHILRVAFDIEADSNLLEQQAKLIQKSCNTVLSLVSGA
;
A
#
# COMPACT_ATOMS: atom_id res chain seq x y z
N LEU A 1 -1.40 22.61 4.71
CA LEU A 1 -2.21 21.57 4.03
C LEU A 1 -1.37 20.40 3.53
N TYR A 2 -0.58 20.52 2.46
CA TYR A 2 0.23 19.38 1.94
C TYR A 2 1.26 18.84 2.94
N LYS A 3 1.97 19.74 3.66
CA LYS A 3 2.94 19.36 4.70
C LYS A 3 2.27 18.65 5.88
N ASP A 4 1.09 19.12 6.29
CA ASP A 4 0.32 18.52 7.39
C ASP A 4 -0.24 17.15 6.98
N ASN A 5 -0.77 17.05 5.76
CA ASN A 5 -1.20 15.77 5.19
C ASN A 5 -0.03 14.77 5.13
N ALA A 6 1.14 15.21 4.67
CA ALA A 6 2.34 14.36 4.65
C ALA A 6 2.71 13.85 6.05
N LYS A 7 2.68 14.72 7.07
CA LYS A 7 2.93 14.31 8.47
C LYS A 7 1.90 13.28 8.95
N ASN A 8 0.62 13.49 8.66
CA ASN A 8 -0.42 12.52 9.00
C ASN A 8 -0.20 11.17 8.32
N CYS A 9 0.14 11.15 7.04
CA CYS A 9 0.49 9.93 6.31
C CYS A 9 1.71 9.24 6.94
N LEU A 10 2.76 9.98 7.32
CA LEU A 10 3.94 9.42 8.00
C LEU A 10 3.57 8.81 9.36
N PHE A 11 2.70 9.45 10.15
CA PHE A 11 2.23 8.88 11.41
C PHE A 11 1.37 7.62 11.20
N SER A 12 0.47 7.61 10.22
CA SER A 12 -0.30 6.42 9.84
C SER A 12 0.61 5.28 9.40
N SER A 13 1.66 5.57 8.63
CA SER A 13 2.67 4.59 8.23
C SER A 13 3.41 4.01 9.43
N LEU A 14 3.84 4.86 10.36
CA LEU A 14 4.53 4.43 11.59
C LEU A 14 3.62 3.55 12.46
N LEU A 15 2.35 3.94 12.63
CA LEU A 15 1.36 3.14 13.36
C LEU A 15 1.21 1.74 12.72
N CYS A 16 1.13 1.68 11.39
CA CYS A 16 1.06 0.42 10.66
C CYS A 16 2.33 -0.44 10.85
N CYS A 17 3.52 0.17 10.89
CA CYS A 17 4.76 -0.54 11.22
C CYS A 17 4.71 -1.15 12.64
N GLU A 18 4.21 -0.42 13.63
CA GLU A 18 4.09 -0.95 15.00
C GLU A 18 3.06 -2.08 15.07
N LYS A 19 1.88 -1.93 14.45
CA LYS A 19 0.90 -3.02 14.33
C LYS A 19 1.45 -4.26 13.63
N THR A 20 2.31 -4.08 12.63
CA THR A 20 3.00 -5.19 11.96
C THR A 20 3.87 -5.96 12.94
N LYS A 21 4.71 -5.27 13.72
CA LYS A 21 5.63 -5.91 14.68
C LYS A 21 4.89 -6.59 15.83
N GLU A 22 3.88 -5.91 16.38
CA GLU A 22 3.00 -6.50 17.39
C GLU A 22 2.30 -7.74 16.85
N GLY A 23 1.80 -7.65 15.61
CA GLY A 23 1.17 -8.77 14.91
C GLY A 23 2.11 -9.95 14.71
N ILE A 24 3.39 -9.73 14.37
CA ILE A 24 4.40 -10.79 14.29
C ILE A 24 4.54 -11.50 15.65
N ASN A 25 4.68 -10.73 16.73
CA ASN A 25 4.84 -11.28 18.08
C ASN A 25 3.60 -12.04 18.57
N THR A 26 2.41 -11.62 18.17
CA THR A 26 1.12 -12.21 18.57
C THR A 26 0.59 -13.22 17.56
N SER A 27 1.32 -13.48 16.47
CA SER A 27 0.85 -14.30 15.34
C SER A 27 -0.48 -13.80 14.73
N ASN A 28 -0.71 -12.49 14.74
CA ASN A 28 -1.89 -11.89 14.10
C ASN A 28 -1.82 -12.11 12.59
N ALA A 29 -2.89 -12.68 12.04
CA ALA A 29 -3.02 -13.03 10.64
C ALA A 29 -2.91 -11.83 9.69
N PHE A 30 -3.25 -10.62 10.16
CA PHE A 30 -3.28 -9.39 9.38
C PHE A 30 -1.98 -8.59 9.41
N SER A 31 -0.91 -9.10 10.04
CA SER A 31 0.39 -8.40 10.17
C SER A 31 0.91 -7.87 8.83
N SER A 32 0.86 -8.69 7.77
CA SER A 32 1.31 -8.28 6.44
C SER A 32 0.39 -7.25 5.77
N CYS A 33 -0.91 -7.24 6.10
CA CYS A 33 -1.81 -6.19 5.61
C CYS A 33 -1.38 -4.82 6.16
N TRP A 34 -1.02 -4.75 7.44
CA TRP A 34 -0.51 -3.53 8.05
C TRP A 34 0.80 -3.07 7.40
N GLN A 35 1.74 -3.97 7.12
CA GLN A 35 3.00 -3.59 6.47
C GLN A 35 2.78 -3.01 5.06
N ILE A 36 1.88 -3.60 4.27
CA ILE A 36 1.55 -3.08 2.94
C ILE A 36 0.87 -1.72 3.06
N CYS A 37 -0.05 -1.54 4.02
CA CYS A 37 -0.64 -0.24 4.32
C CYS A 37 0.42 0.79 4.70
N ALA A 38 1.43 0.42 5.49
CA ALA A 38 2.54 1.30 5.84
C ALA A 38 3.27 1.79 4.58
N SER A 39 3.54 0.90 3.63
CA SER A 39 4.20 1.25 2.36
C SER A 39 3.39 2.29 1.56
N TYR A 40 2.07 2.11 1.47
CA TYR A 40 1.19 3.07 0.77
C TYR A 40 1.04 4.39 1.51
N PHE A 41 0.99 4.41 2.84
CA PHE A 41 1.01 5.66 3.59
C PHE A 41 2.33 6.42 3.44
N LEU A 42 3.47 5.73 3.38
CA LEU A 42 4.74 6.37 3.02
C LEU A 42 4.68 6.95 1.59
N ALA A 43 4.06 6.24 0.65
CA ALA A 43 3.83 6.74 -0.71
C ALA A 43 3.00 8.05 -0.70
N ASP A 44 1.89 8.09 0.04
CA ASP A 44 1.02 9.26 0.17
C ASP A 44 1.73 10.47 0.76
N ALA A 45 2.63 10.23 1.74
CA ALA A 45 3.49 11.27 2.28
C ALA A 45 4.42 11.85 1.20
N ILE A 46 5.04 10.99 0.39
CA ILE A 46 5.92 11.43 -0.71
C ILE A 46 5.13 12.22 -1.76
N TYR A 47 3.94 11.76 -2.17
CA TYR A 47 3.08 12.53 -3.09
C TYR A 47 2.76 13.92 -2.54
N SER A 48 2.35 13.98 -1.27
CA SER A 48 2.00 15.23 -0.60
C SER A 48 3.19 16.20 -0.55
N LEU A 49 4.40 15.71 -0.26
CA LEU A 49 5.61 16.51 -0.22
C LEU A 49 6.06 17.01 -1.60
N ASN A 50 5.66 16.32 -2.67
CA ASN A 50 5.84 16.78 -4.05
C ASN A 50 4.65 17.60 -4.57
N MET A 51 3.70 17.99 -3.70
CA MET A 51 2.48 18.73 -4.06
C MET A 51 1.67 18.04 -5.16
N SER A 52 1.66 16.70 -5.14
CA SER A 52 1.00 15.85 -6.12
C SER A 52 -0.15 15.09 -5.46
N ALA A 53 -1.27 14.97 -6.17
CA ALA A 53 -2.42 14.16 -5.77
C ALA A 53 -2.91 13.36 -6.98
N PRO A 54 -2.13 12.37 -7.44
CA PRO A 54 -2.47 11.62 -8.64
C PRO A 54 -3.67 10.71 -8.40
N ASN A 55 -4.44 10.45 -9.47
CA ASN A 55 -5.43 9.37 -9.44
C ASN A 55 -4.72 8.02 -9.18
N PRO A 56 -5.34 7.06 -8.45
CA PRO A 56 -4.77 5.73 -8.19
C PRO A 56 -4.17 5.04 -9.43
N THR A 57 -4.77 5.24 -10.61
CA THR A 57 -4.31 4.65 -11.87
C THR A 57 -2.96 5.19 -12.35
N HIS A 58 -2.55 6.39 -11.91
CA HIS A 58 -1.35 7.08 -12.35
C HIS A 58 -0.30 7.24 -11.26
N MET A 59 -0.55 6.72 -10.05
CA MET A 59 0.32 6.90 -8.90
C MET A 59 1.76 6.49 -9.22
N LEU A 60 1.99 5.22 -9.57
CA LEU A 60 3.34 4.71 -9.78
C LEU A 60 4.08 5.43 -10.91
N ASP A 61 3.41 5.72 -12.03
CA ASP A 61 3.97 6.51 -13.14
C ASP A 61 4.38 7.93 -12.72
N VAL A 62 3.53 8.62 -11.95
CA VAL A 62 3.84 9.96 -11.43
C VAL A 62 5.01 9.91 -10.45
N MET A 63 5.04 8.92 -9.56
CA MET A 63 6.13 8.74 -8.60
C MET A 63 7.47 8.52 -9.29
N ARG A 64 7.52 7.73 -10.37
CA ARG A 64 8.75 7.50 -11.17
C ARG A 64 9.29 8.77 -11.83
N LYS A 65 8.46 9.80 -12.03
CA LYS A 65 8.84 11.08 -12.66
C LYS A 65 9.30 12.14 -11.67
N PHE A 66 9.21 11.88 -10.37
CA PHE A 66 9.66 12.83 -9.36
C PHE A 66 11.18 13.08 -9.44
N LYS A 67 11.57 14.35 -9.27
CA LYS A 67 12.97 14.75 -9.27
C LYS A 67 13.68 14.13 -8.07
N LYS A 68 14.93 13.69 -8.27
CA LYS A 68 15.73 13.14 -7.18
C LYS A 68 15.98 14.20 -6.11
N ASN A 69 15.69 13.85 -4.86
CA ASN A 69 16.02 14.61 -3.64
C ASN A 69 16.00 13.64 -2.45
N GLN A 70 16.38 14.11 -1.26
CA GLN A 70 16.47 13.28 -0.05
C GLN A 70 15.15 12.59 0.33
N ILE A 71 14.00 13.18 0.03
CA ILE A 71 12.68 12.57 0.29
C ILE A 71 12.37 11.51 -0.77
N ASN A 72 12.59 11.83 -2.04
CA ASN A 72 12.22 10.97 -3.17
C ASN A 72 13.14 9.76 -3.32
N GLU A 73 14.30 9.73 -2.66
CA GLU A 73 15.12 8.51 -2.56
C GLU A 73 14.38 7.35 -1.85
N HIS A 74 13.40 7.67 -0.99
CA HIS A 74 12.58 6.68 -0.29
C HIS A 74 11.49 6.04 -1.18
N ILE A 75 11.31 6.49 -2.43
CA ILE A 75 10.45 5.82 -3.42
C ILE A 75 10.91 4.36 -3.63
N SER A 76 12.23 4.13 -3.63
CA SER A 76 12.79 2.78 -3.77
C SER A 76 12.30 1.83 -2.68
N ILE A 77 12.18 2.33 -1.44
CA ILE A 77 11.66 1.58 -0.30
C ILE A 77 10.18 1.27 -0.52
N VAL A 78 9.37 2.25 -0.92
CA VAL A 78 7.94 2.03 -1.25
C VAL A 78 7.79 0.93 -2.29
N THR A 79 8.51 1.00 -3.41
CA THR A 79 8.36 0.02 -4.50
C THR A 79 8.81 -1.37 -4.08
N GLN A 80 9.91 -1.46 -3.32
CA GLN A 80 10.45 -2.72 -2.81
C GLN A 80 9.49 -3.36 -1.79
N THR A 81 8.96 -2.58 -0.85
CA THR A 81 8.14 -3.12 0.25
C THR A 81 6.69 -3.35 -0.15
N VAL A 82 6.23 -2.77 -1.27
CA VAL A 82 5.01 -3.20 -1.96
C VAL A 82 5.27 -4.47 -2.78
N GLY A 83 6.45 -4.65 -3.36
CA GLY A 83 6.83 -5.82 -4.15
C GLY A 83 6.34 -5.78 -5.60
N ILE A 84 6.34 -4.59 -6.22
CA ILE A 84 5.82 -4.36 -7.59
C ILE A 84 6.56 -5.15 -8.68
N GLU A 85 7.75 -5.68 -8.36
CA GLU A 85 8.57 -6.55 -9.21
C GLU A 85 8.00 -7.95 -9.37
N ARG A 86 7.10 -8.38 -8.47
CA ARG A 86 6.45 -9.70 -8.52
C ARG A 86 5.30 -9.77 -9.53
N ALA A 87 4.94 -8.63 -10.12
CA ALA A 87 3.77 -8.50 -10.99
C ALA A 87 3.87 -9.43 -12.22
N THR A 88 2.99 -10.41 -12.27
CA THR A 88 2.79 -11.30 -13.42
C THR A 88 1.31 -11.34 -13.79
N PRO A 89 0.93 -11.57 -15.06
CA PRO A 89 -0.47 -11.60 -15.45
C PRO A 89 -1.33 -12.59 -14.61
N PRO A 90 -0.90 -13.84 -14.35
CA PRO A 90 -1.68 -14.77 -13.52
C PRO A 90 -1.82 -14.34 -12.06
N LEU A 91 -0.83 -13.63 -11.52
CA LEU A 91 -0.92 -13.06 -10.18
C LEU A 91 -1.95 -11.93 -10.14
N LEU A 92 -1.85 -10.99 -11.08
CA LEU A 92 -2.74 -9.84 -11.17
C LEU A 92 -4.20 -10.25 -11.38
N GLU A 93 -4.47 -11.27 -12.19
CA GLU A 93 -5.82 -11.82 -12.36
C GLU A 93 -6.41 -12.36 -11.05
N ARG A 94 -5.60 -13.02 -10.22
CA ARG A 94 -6.03 -13.52 -8.90
C ARG A 94 -6.25 -12.36 -7.93
N MET A 95 -5.30 -11.41 -7.88
CA MET A 95 -5.44 -10.20 -7.07
C MET A 95 -6.69 -9.42 -7.44
N LEU A 96 -7.02 -9.28 -8.73
CA LEU A 96 -8.21 -8.59 -9.23
C LEU A 96 -9.48 -9.18 -8.61
N LYS A 97 -9.66 -10.49 -8.70
CA LYS A 97 -10.86 -11.18 -8.18
C LYS A 97 -11.05 -10.92 -6.69
N SER A 98 -9.98 -11.02 -5.90
CA SER A 98 -10.03 -10.75 -4.46
C SER A 98 -10.18 -9.27 -4.14
N THR A 99 -9.61 -8.37 -4.94
CA THR A 99 -9.75 -6.91 -4.79
C THR A 99 -11.19 -6.48 -5.05
N ILE A 100 -11.82 -7.00 -6.10
CA ILE A 100 -13.24 -6.79 -6.39
C ILE A 100 -14.10 -7.31 -5.24
N GLY A 101 -13.93 -8.58 -4.86
CA GLY A 101 -14.71 -9.18 -3.76
C GLY A 101 -14.55 -8.41 -2.46
N PHE A 102 -13.33 -7.93 -2.15
CA PHE A 102 -13.10 -7.11 -0.97
C PHE A 102 -13.75 -5.73 -1.07
N SER A 103 -13.62 -5.03 -2.19
CA SER A 103 -14.28 -3.73 -2.42
C SER A 103 -15.80 -3.84 -2.31
N ASP A 104 -16.42 -4.88 -2.90
CA ASP A 104 -17.87 -5.08 -2.84
C ASP A 104 -18.38 -5.33 -1.41
N LEU A 105 -17.58 -6.06 -0.61
CA LEU A 105 -17.89 -6.30 0.81
C LEU A 105 -17.83 -5.04 1.66
N ILE A 106 -16.95 -4.08 1.33
CA ILE A 106 -16.71 -2.90 2.17
C ILE A 106 -17.49 -1.66 1.71
N GLU A 107 -17.58 -1.43 0.40
CA GLU A 107 -18.08 -0.15 -0.14
C GLU A 107 -19.53 -0.20 -0.61
N HIS A 108 -20.06 -1.39 -0.91
CA HIS A 108 -21.44 -1.60 -1.35
C HIS A 108 -21.91 -0.70 -2.52
N ASN A 109 -21.02 -0.31 -3.44
CA ASN A 109 -21.26 0.78 -4.41
C ASN A 109 -20.86 0.51 -5.88
N ASN A 110 -20.90 -0.73 -6.37
CA ASN A 110 -20.60 -1.10 -7.78
C ASN A 110 -19.21 -0.64 -8.30
N HIS A 111 -18.25 -0.36 -7.40
CA HIS A 111 -16.88 0.00 -7.76
C HIS A 111 -16.13 -1.13 -8.49
N SER A 112 -16.59 -2.37 -8.37
CA SER A 112 -16.13 -3.55 -9.09
C SER A 112 -15.89 -3.29 -10.58
N LYS A 113 -16.85 -2.64 -11.25
CA LYS A 113 -16.76 -2.34 -12.69
C LYS A 113 -15.64 -1.35 -13.02
N VAL A 114 -15.40 -0.38 -12.14
CA VAL A 114 -14.33 0.62 -12.33
C VAL A 114 -12.96 -0.04 -12.10
N ILE A 115 -12.85 -0.93 -11.11
CA ILE A 115 -11.62 -1.69 -10.83
C ILE A 115 -11.27 -2.58 -12.02
N GLU A 116 -12.25 -3.31 -12.55
CA GLU A 116 -12.07 -4.18 -13.73
C GLU A 116 -11.65 -3.39 -14.98
N GLN A 117 -12.32 -2.27 -15.27
CA GLN A 117 -11.94 -1.42 -16.41
C GLN A 117 -10.50 -0.87 -16.31
N LYS A 118 -10.08 -0.49 -15.09
CA LYS A 118 -8.71 -0.02 -14.85
C LYS A 118 -7.69 -1.15 -14.97
N PHE A 119 -8.02 -2.34 -14.49
CA PHE A 119 -7.22 -3.54 -14.69
C PHE A 119 -7.02 -3.84 -16.18
N ASP A 120 -8.10 -3.90 -16.96
CA ASP A 120 -8.05 -4.17 -18.41
C ASP A 120 -7.16 -3.16 -19.14
N TYR A 121 -7.26 -1.88 -18.75
CA TYR A 121 -6.38 -0.84 -19.27
C TYR A 121 -4.91 -1.15 -19.00
N PHE A 122 -4.54 -1.53 -17.77
CA PHE A 122 -3.14 -1.83 -17.46
C PHE A 122 -2.62 -3.06 -18.22
N ILE A 123 -3.41 -4.13 -18.27
CA ILE A 123 -3.02 -5.37 -18.97
C ILE A 123 -2.82 -5.10 -20.46
N LYS A 124 -3.78 -4.42 -21.11
CA LYS A 124 -3.71 -4.06 -22.54
C LYS A 124 -2.47 -3.22 -22.88
N ASN A 125 -2.01 -2.39 -21.95
CA ASN A 125 -0.84 -1.53 -22.13
C ASN A 125 0.45 -2.10 -21.53
N SER A 126 0.46 -3.37 -21.10
CA SER A 126 1.63 -4.04 -20.49
C SER A 126 2.20 -3.33 -19.25
N MET A 127 1.33 -2.63 -18.51
CA MET A 127 1.69 -1.85 -17.32
C MET A 127 1.53 -2.68 -16.04
N LEU A 128 2.23 -3.82 -15.95
CA LEU A 128 1.98 -4.83 -14.91
C LEU A 128 2.28 -4.32 -13.50
N SER A 129 3.41 -3.65 -13.28
CA SER A 129 3.76 -3.08 -11.97
C SER A 129 2.80 -1.97 -11.55
N ASP A 130 2.30 -1.17 -12.50
CA ASP A 130 1.32 -0.12 -12.23
C ASP A 130 -0.04 -0.74 -11.87
N CYS A 131 -0.43 -1.83 -12.53
CA CYS A 131 -1.59 -2.62 -12.13
C CYS A 131 -1.46 -3.16 -10.71
N TYR A 132 -0.30 -3.73 -10.38
CA TYR A 132 -0.01 -4.27 -9.06
C TYR A 132 -0.16 -3.20 -7.98
N PHE A 133 0.49 -2.06 -8.19
CA PHE A 133 0.43 -0.92 -7.27
C PHE A 133 -0.99 -0.37 -7.14
N TYR A 134 -1.74 -0.29 -8.24
CA TYR A 134 -3.13 0.14 -8.23
C TYR A 134 -4.03 -0.79 -7.40
N LEU A 135 -3.96 -2.11 -7.61
CA LEU A 135 -4.78 -3.07 -6.88
C LEU A 135 -4.46 -3.04 -5.38
N GLY A 136 -3.17 -3.02 -5.01
CA GLY A 136 -2.77 -2.91 -3.62
C GLY A 136 -3.23 -1.60 -2.97
N TYR A 137 -3.23 -0.49 -3.71
CA TYR A 137 -3.74 0.80 -3.22
C TYR A 137 -5.25 0.74 -2.95
N VAL A 138 -6.04 0.18 -3.86
CA VAL A 138 -7.49 -0.03 -3.65
C VAL A 138 -7.75 -0.88 -2.41
N ASN A 139 -6.97 -1.95 -2.22
CA ASN A 139 -7.09 -2.80 -1.05
C ASN A 139 -6.72 -2.06 0.24
N ARG A 140 -5.69 -1.20 0.22
CA ARG A 140 -5.35 -0.34 1.37
C ARG A 140 -6.52 0.56 1.74
N ASP A 141 -7.10 1.28 0.77
CA ASP A 141 -8.20 2.22 1.03
C ASP A 141 -9.41 1.52 1.66
N ASN A 142 -9.72 0.29 1.22
CA ASN A 142 -10.79 -0.50 1.81
C ASN A 142 -10.43 -1.11 3.17
N PHE A 143 -9.18 -1.56 3.34
CA PHE A 143 -8.68 -2.05 4.62
C PHE A 143 -8.73 -0.95 5.70
N GLU A 144 -8.37 0.29 5.34
CA GLU A 144 -8.43 1.42 6.26
C GLU A 144 -9.83 1.66 6.84
N LYS A 145 -10.89 1.43 6.05
CA LYS A 145 -12.29 1.61 6.49
C LYS A 145 -12.72 0.61 7.55
N ILE A 146 -12.10 -0.56 7.60
CA ILE A 146 -12.43 -1.65 8.56
C ILE A 146 -11.34 -1.87 9.61
N LYS A 147 -10.31 -1.03 9.63
CA LYS A 147 -9.07 -1.23 10.39
C LYS A 147 -9.27 -1.43 11.90
N ASP A 148 -10.35 -0.86 12.46
CA ASP A 148 -10.68 -0.95 13.89
C ASP A 148 -11.50 -2.20 14.23
N ASN A 149 -12.09 -2.85 13.22
CA ASN A 149 -12.92 -4.05 13.37
C ASN A 149 -12.30 -5.31 12.76
N ILE A 150 -11.11 -5.21 12.15
CA ILE A 150 -10.51 -6.30 11.36
C ILE A 150 -10.28 -7.56 12.19
N ASP A 151 -9.88 -7.43 13.46
CA ASP A 151 -9.63 -8.57 14.36
C ASP A 151 -10.92 -9.33 14.73
N HIS A 152 -12.09 -8.71 14.54
CA HIS A 152 -13.40 -9.35 14.71
C HIS A 152 -13.88 -10.06 13.44
N GLN A 153 -13.13 -9.97 12.34
CA GLN A 153 -13.47 -10.54 11.03
C GLN A 153 -12.33 -11.45 10.52
N PRO A 154 -11.96 -12.51 11.27
CA PRO A 154 -10.79 -13.34 10.98
C PRO A 154 -10.84 -13.97 9.58
N ASP A 155 -12.05 -14.29 9.08
CA ASP A 155 -12.23 -14.92 7.76
C ASP A 155 -11.80 -14.02 6.60
N LEU A 156 -11.77 -12.70 6.79
CA LEU A 156 -11.30 -11.77 5.76
C LEU A 156 -9.84 -12.01 5.37
N ILE A 157 -9.04 -12.65 6.22
CA ILE A 157 -7.65 -12.95 5.87
C ILE A 157 -7.55 -13.82 4.61
N HIS A 158 -8.53 -14.69 4.34
CA HIS A 158 -8.53 -15.53 3.16
C HIS A 158 -8.63 -14.72 1.87
N ILE A 159 -9.40 -13.63 1.89
CA ILE A 159 -9.51 -12.69 0.77
C ILE A 159 -8.26 -11.81 0.72
N LEU A 160 -7.86 -11.24 1.87
CA LEU A 160 -6.77 -10.28 1.96
C LEU A 160 -5.41 -10.88 1.59
N ARG A 161 -5.15 -12.15 1.90
CA ARG A 161 -3.93 -12.85 1.47
C ARG A 161 -3.71 -12.80 -0.02
N VAL A 162 -4.77 -12.94 -0.81
CA VAL A 162 -4.70 -12.89 -2.27
C VAL A 162 -4.78 -11.45 -2.77
N ALA A 163 -5.65 -10.62 -2.18
CA ALA A 163 -5.81 -9.22 -2.59
C ALA A 163 -4.51 -8.42 -2.42
N PHE A 164 -3.80 -8.63 -1.31
CA PHE A 164 -2.53 -7.99 -1.02
C PHE A 164 -1.29 -8.78 -1.47
N ASP A 165 -1.46 -9.99 -2.00
CA ASP A 165 -0.33 -10.86 -2.38
C ASP A 165 0.68 -11.04 -1.22
N ILE A 166 0.14 -11.49 -0.09
CA ILE A 166 0.84 -11.61 1.19
C ILE A 166 1.82 -12.79 1.18
N GLU A 167 3.08 -12.51 1.51
CA GLU A 167 4.08 -13.53 1.81
C GLU A 167 4.04 -13.96 3.27
N ALA A 168 4.38 -15.23 3.54
CA ALA A 168 4.30 -15.85 4.86
C ALA A 168 5.62 -15.75 5.67
N ASP A 169 6.66 -15.11 5.14
CA ASP A 169 7.95 -14.98 5.82
C ASP A 169 7.93 -13.83 6.84
N SER A 170 7.86 -14.18 8.12
CA SER A 170 7.85 -13.21 9.23
C SER A 170 9.15 -12.44 9.38
N ASN A 171 10.31 -13.01 9.01
CA ASN A 171 11.59 -12.31 9.09
C ASN A 171 11.67 -11.23 8.02
N LEU A 172 11.25 -11.57 6.79
CA LEU A 172 11.15 -10.59 5.70
C LEU A 172 10.18 -9.46 6.06
N LEU A 173 9.01 -9.83 6.62
CA LEU A 173 8.01 -8.86 7.05
C LEU A 173 8.56 -7.89 8.10
N GLU A 174 9.28 -8.39 9.11
CA GLU A 174 9.91 -7.55 10.13
C GLU A 174 10.97 -6.61 9.53
N GLN A 175 11.78 -7.11 8.58
CA GLN A 175 12.78 -6.31 7.89
C GLN A 175 12.13 -5.18 7.06
N GLN A 176 11.07 -5.49 6.32
CA GLN A 176 10.32 -4.49 5.55
C GLN A 176 9.71 -3.42 6.47
N ALA A 177 9.09 -3.81 7.59
CA ALA A 177 8.55 -2.86 8.56
C ALA A 177 9.63 -1.92 9.12
N LYS A 178 10.84 -2.44 9.40
CA LYS A 178 12.00 -1.64 9.84
C LYS A 178 12.47 -0.67 8.75
N LEU A 179 12.52 -1.08 7.48
CA LEU A 179 12.90 -0.22 6.36
C LEU A 179 11.92 0.94 6.17
N ILE A 180 10.61 0.66 6.25
CA ILE A 180 9.56 1.68 6.12
C ILE A 180 9.63 2.65 7.31
N GLN A 181 9.75 2.14 8.54
CA GLN A 181 9.85 2.97 9.74
C GLN A 181 11.08 3.89 9.68
N LYS A 182 12.24 3.36 9.29
CA LYS A 182 13.45 4.16 9.10
C LYS A 182 13.21 5.28 8.08
N SER A 183 12.58 4.96 6.95
CA SER A 183 12.23 5.94 5.92
C SER A 183 11.28 7.02 6.45
N CYS A 184 10.24 6.63 7.19
CA CYS A 184 9.30 7.58 7.79
C CYS A 184 10.01 8.53 8.76
N ASN A 185 10.88 8.02 9.62
CA ASN A 185 11.63 8.84 10.58
C ASN A 185 12.59 9.81 9.89
N THR A 186 13.27 9.37 8.83
CA THR A 186 14.12 10.24 8.01
C THR A 186 13.31 11.34 7.32
N VAL A 187 12.17 10.99 6.70
CA VAL A 187 11.32 11.99 6.05
C VAL A 187 10.73 12.96 7.08
N LEU A 188 10.27 12.48 8.25
CA LEU A 188 9.76 13.32 9.32
C LEU A 188 10.80 14.31 9.83
N SER A 189 12.06 13.91 9.98
CA SER A 189 13.13 14.82 10.43
C SER A 189 13.42 15.90 9.40
N LEU A 190 13.47 15.56 8.11
CA LEU A 190 13.63 16.52 7.02
C LEU A 190 12.47 17.52 6.94
N VAL A 191 11.24 17.04 7.14
CA VAL A 191 10.03 17.88 7.09
C VAL A 191 9.87 18.74 8.34
N SER A 192 10.41 18.31 9.49
CA SER A 192 10.33 19.05 10.75
C SER A 192 11.50 20.02 10.96
N GLY A 193 12.64 19.76 10.31
CA GLY A 193 13.81 20.64 10.30
C GLY A 193 13.79 21.72 9.22
N ALA A 194 12.89 21.61 8.23
CA ALA A 194 12.60 22.62 7.21
C ALA A 194 11.40 23.49 7.58
#